data_AF-A0A3L6JNN8-F1
#
_entry.id   AF-A0A3L6JNN8-F1
#
_cell.length_a   1.000
_cell.length_b   1.000
_cell.length_c   1.000
_cell.angle_alpha   90.00
_cell.angle_beta   90.00
_cell.angle_gamma   90.00
#
_symmetry.space_group_name_H-M   'P 1'
#
loop_
_entity.id
_entity.type
_entity.pdbx_description
1 polymer ?
#
loop_
_entity_poly.entity_id
_entity_poly.type
_entity_poly.pdbx_seq_one_letter_code
_entity_poly.pdbx_strand_id
1 'polypeptide(L)'
;METDDILEALDSKLRHLSQAGAIEPEQIHPVAIITRERRQIGDLEKDLQQVLDTIKYDVRIPPLLTQLADLHLREANHSRAILLYEMTLGLNSEQVGAWISMGLSHFMIGDPKDAISCFGSALALEPENVTALVYLAMTQMKKGELDECNKNLDMALRIDPKMPRALLGKGRYFKAKGNLDLAVTWLKRAVQVDPAFIPALMELGSIHKILKQYDKAIEVLTRVLSIDAEQADALATMGDVYSEKNDLEKAIYYYDKAVSIKFDDPELWIKKGDLHRARKTYQQASDAYQKAINADPEHVEAWVRNGAVMLLMNDEKTALEYLNTALALQPNNAEVAHQRGLILYSLERHDEALSDFDLAFSVDPGNPIHLYYRALMLEILGRDSEAKRTWIVAQRLFEEIGDTSKSAECKARIKRIL
;
A
#
# COMPACT_ATOMS: atom_id res chain seq x y z
N MET A 1 10.67 -48.64 1.09
CA MET A 1 11.76 -47.66 1.11
C MET A 1 12.26 -47.61 2.52
N GLU A 2 13.55 -47.83 2.71
CA GLU A 2 14.16 -47.55 4.00
C GLU A 2 14.04 -46.05 4.26
N THR A 3 13.97 -45.67 5.52
CA THR A 3 13.77 -44.29 5.97
C THR A 3 14.82 -43.33 5.39
N ASP A 4 16.03 -43.83 5.15
CA ASP A 4 17.11 -43.10 4.46
C ASP A 4 16.76 -42.78 3.01
N ASP A 5 16.17 -43.71 2.25
CA ASP A 5 15.79 -43.48 0.85
C ASP A 5 14.80 -42.32 0.71
N ILE A 6 13.89 -42.17 1.69
CA ILE A 6 12.88 -41.11 1.70
C ILE A 6 13.54 -39.76 1.98
N LEU A 7 14.44 -39.70 2.96
CA LEU A 7 15.16 -38.48 3.32
C LEU A 7 16.10 -38.02 2.19
N GLU A 8 16.81 -38.93 1.54
CA GLU A 8 17.65 -38.60 0.38
C GLU A 8 16.83 -38.13 -0.83
N ALA A 9 15.69 -38.77 -1.09
CA ALA A 9 14.78 -38.34 -2.15
C ALA A 9 14.20 -36.95 -1.89
N LEU A 10 13.83 -36.65 -0.64
CA LEU A 10 13.34 -35.34 -0.21
C LEU A 10 14.41 -34.25 -0.37
N ASP A 11 15.62 -34.49 0.15
CA ASP A 11 16.74 -33.55 0.03
C ASP A 11 17.06 -33.24 -1.44
N SER A 12 17.10 -34.28 -2.29
CA SER A 12 17.33 -34.12 -3.73
C SER A 12 16.26 -33.25 -4.41
N LYS A 13 14.98 -33.51 -4.13
CA LYS A 13 13.86 -32.71 -4.66
C LYS A 13 13.91 -31.26 -4.17
N LEU A 14 14.14 -31.05 -2.88
CA LEU A 14 14.21 -29.71 -2.29
C LEU A 14 15.38 -28.91 -2.83
N ARG A 15 16.57 -29.52 -3.00
CA ARG A 15 17.71 -28.85 -3.63
C ARG A 15 17.46 -28.44 -5.08
N HIS A 16 16.67 -29.21 -5.82
CA HIS A 16 16.31 -28.85 -7.20
C HIS A 16 15.37 -27.64 -7.26
N LEU A 17 14.51 -27.46 -6.25
CA LEU A 17 13.56 -26.34 -6.19
C LEU A 17 14.10 -25.12 -5.45
N SER A 18 15.03 -25.32 -4.52
CA SER A 18 15.60 -24.26 -3.70
C SER A 18 16.54 -23.38 -4.52
N GLN A 19 16.38 -22.07 -4.38
CA GLN A 19 17.36 -21.11 -4.86
C GLN A 19 18.39 -20.83 -3.77
N ALA A 20 19.67 -20.83 -4.15
CA ALA A 20 20.76 -20.52 -3.22
C ALA A 20 20.76 -19.02 -2.85
N GLY A 21 21.06 -18.72 -1.59
CA GLY A 21 21.24 -17.37 -1.07
C GLY A 21 20.14 -16.93 -0.09
N ALA A 22 20.42 -15.87 0.67
CA ALA A 22 19.47 -15.28 1.59
C ALA A 22 18.23 -14.77 0.84
N ILE A 23 17.05 -15.00 1.42
CA ILE A 23 15.79 -14.49 0.87
C ILE A 23 15.70 -13.00 1.17
N GLU A 24 15.49 -12.23 0.11
CA GLU A 24 15.27 -10.80 0.21
C GLU A 24 13.79 -10.47 -0.03
N PRO A 25 13.21 -9.45 0.63
CA PRO A 25 11.83 -9.01 0.46
C PRO A 25 11.38 -8.87 -0.99
N GLU A 26 12.27 -8.39 -1.86
CA GLU A 26 11.98 -8.15 -3.27
C GLU A 26 11.85 -9.42 -4.09
N GLN A 27 12.20 -10.59 -3.53
CA GLN A 27 12.06 -11.90 -4.15
C GLN A 27 10.82 -12.66 -3.66
N ILE A 28 10.06 -12.07 -2.73
CA ILE A 28 8.88 -12.67 -2.14
C ILE A 28 7.66 -12.20 -2.93
N HIS A 29 7.03 -13.12 -3.63
CA HIS A 29 5.89 -12.83 -4.49
C HIS A 29 4.78 -13.85 -4.30
N PRO A 30 3.51 -13.40 -4.24
CA PRO A 30 2.38 -14.31 -4.22
C PRO A 30 2.37 -15.14 -5.52
N VAL A 31 2.09 -16.43 -5.40
CA VAL A 31 1.98 -17.30 -6.57
C VAL A 31 0.69 -17.00 -7.33
N ALA A 32 0.83 -16.53 -8.57
CA ALA A 32 -0.29 -16.47 -9.50
C ALA A 32 -0.64 -17.91 -9.97
N ILE A 33 -1.83 -18.39 -9.58
CA ILE A 33 -2.42 -19.68 -10.01
C ILE A 33 -1.71 -20.92 -9.40
N ILE A 34 -2.38 -22.08 -9.37
CA ILE A 34 -1.75 -23.36 -9.04
C ILE A 34 -0.76 -23.74 -10.16
N THR A 35 0.52 -23.43 -9.96
CA THR A 35 1.61 -23.81 -10.87
C THR A 35 2.04 -25.26 -10.65
N ARG A 36 2.82 -25.81 -11.60
CA ARG A 36 3.46 -27.13 -11.47
C ARG A 36 4.36 -27.19 -10.24
N GLU A 37 5.11 -26.12 -9.97
CA GLU A 37 6.01 -25.99 -8.82
C GLU A 37 5.23 -26.03 -7.50
N ARG A 38 4.08 -25.35 -7.43
CA ARG A 38 3.21 -25.38 -6.24
C ARG A 38 2.66 -26.78 -5.94
N ARG A 39 2.35 -27.57 -6.98
CA ARG A 39 1.97 -28.99 -6.80
C ARG A 39 3.14 -29.80 -6.23
N GLN A 40 4.36 -29.56 -6.72
CA GLN A 40 5.56 -30.23 -6.20
C GLN A 40 5.83 -29.87 -4.74
N ILE A 41 5.63 -28.61 -4.35
CA ILE A 41 5.73 -28.18 -2.95
C ILE A 41 4.68 -28.91 -2.08
N GLY A 42 3.43 -28.99 -2.52
CA GLY A 42 2.39 -29.72 -1.78
C GLY A 42 2.66 -31.24 -1.67
N ASP A 43 3.31 -31.85 -2.66
CA ASP A 43 3.76 -33.24 -2.58
C ASP A 43 4.94 -33.38 -1.60
N LEU A 44 5.87 -32.42 -1.58
CA LEU A 44 6.97 -32.37 -0.61
C LEU A 44 6.48 -32.23 0.83
N GLU A 45 5.43 -31.43 1.07
CA GLU A 45 4.82 -31.33 2.39
C GLU A 45 4.28 -32.66 2.89
N LYS A 46 3.64 -33.45 2.01
CA LYS A 46 3.12 -34.77 2.37
C LYS A 46 4.24 -35.76 2.63
N ASP A 47 5.25 -35.78 1.76
CA ASP A 47 6.43 -36.63 1.91
C ASP A 47 7.12 -36.31 3.26
N LEU A 48 7.30 -35.03 3.59
CA LEU A 48 7.93 -34.61 4.84
C LEU A 48 7.06 -34.90 6.07
N GLN A 49 5.74 -34.75 5.98
CA GLN A 49 4.83 -35.14 7.07
C GLN A 49 4.92 -36.65 7.35
N GLN A 50 4.97 -37.48 6.31
CA GLN A 50 5.12 -38.93 6.47
C GLN A 50 6.45 -39.29 7.17
N VAL A 51 7.52 -38.55 6.85
CA VAL A 51 8.81 -38.68 7.54
C VAL A 51 8.69 -38.31 9.01
N LEU A 52 8.05 -37.19 9.34
CA LEU A 52 7.87 -36.73 10.74
C LEU A 52 7.00 -37.69 11.57
N ASP A 53 5.99 -38.30 10.96
CA ASP A 53 5.12 -39.29 11.62
C ASP A 53 5.89 -40.59 11.94
N THR A 54 6.89 -40.92 11.12
CA THR A 54 7.69 -42.15 11.23
C THR A 54 8.94 -41.96 12.08
N ILE A 55 9.60 -40.80 11.97
CA ILE A 55 10.86 -40.46 12.61
C ILE A 55 10.66 -39.25 13.51
N LYS A 56 10.80 -39.45 14.82
CA LYS A 56 10.65 -38.36 15.79
C LYS A 56 11.89 -37.47 15.90
N TYR A 57 13.08 -37.98 15.58
CA TYR A 57 14.33 -37.21 15.68
C TYR A 57 15.38 -37.71 14.68
N ASP A 58 15.74 -36.87 13.73
CA ASP A 58 16.86 -37.06 12.80
C ASP A 58 17.49 -35.69 12.51
N VAL A 59 18.82 -35.61 12.52
CA VAL A 59 19.58 -34.37 12.34
C VAL A 59 19.37 -33.74 10.96
N ARG A 60 18.90 -34.51 9.98
CA ARG A 60 18.61 -34.05 8.61
C ARG A 60 17.26 -33.37 8.49
N ILE A 61 16.34 -33.56 9.44
CA ILE A 61 14.99 -33.00 9.36
C ILE A 61 14.98 -31.46 9.44
N PRO A 62 15.67 -30.78 10.38
CA PRO A 62 15.61 -29.32 10.47
C PRO A 62 16.08 -28.58 9.19
N PRO A 63 17.18 -28.99 8.51
CA PRO A 63 17.53 -28.42 7.22
C PRO A 63 16.46 -28.60 6.13
N LEU A 64 15.78 -29.76 6.08
CA LEU A 64 14.71 -30.01 5.10
C LEU A 64 13.47 -29.15 5.38
N LEU A 65 13.10 -29.00 6.66
CA LEU A 65 12.03 -28.08 7.08
C LEU A 65 12.36 -26.63 6.71
N THR A 66 13.61 -26.21 6.91
CA THR A 66 14.07 -24.86 6.54
C THR A 66 13.96 -24.62 5.05
N GLN A 67 14.43 -25.56 4.22
CA GLN A 67 14.34 -25.45 2.76
C GLN A 67 12.88 -25.36 2.29
N LEU A 68 11.99 -26.16 2.87
CA LEU A 68 10.57 -26.10 2.56
C LEU A 68 9.93 -24.78 3.03
N ALA A 69 10.34 -24.28 4.20
CA ALA A 69 9.90 -22.98 4.72
C ALA A 69 10.36 -21.82 3.82
N ASP A 70 11.60 -21.88 3.32
CA ASP A 70 12.18 -20.91 2.38
C ASP A 70 11.37 -20.87 1.07
N LEU A 71 10.94 -22.03 0.55
CA LEU A 71 10.07 -22.10 -0.62
C LEU A 71 8.73 -21.42 -0.36
N HIS A 72 8.08 -21.70 0.77
CA HIS A 72 6.82 -21.04 1.13
C HIS A 72 6.98 -19.54 1.38
N LEU A 73 8.12 -19.11 1.94
CA LEU A 73 8.41 -17.70 2.14
C LEU A 73 8.52 -16.97 0.80
N ARG A 74 9.23 -17.54 -0.18
CA ARG A 74 9.32 -16.97 -1.54
C ARG A 74 7.96 -16.86 -2.23
N GLU A 75 7.05 -17.81 -1.97
CA GLU A 75 5.67 -17.81 -2.46
C GLU A 75 4.73 -16.83 -1.72
N ALA A 76 5.25 -16.03 -0.79
CA ALA A 76 4.49 -15.18 0.13
C ALA A 76 3.44 -15.96 0.98
N ASN A 77 3.62 -17.27 1.15
CA ASN A 77 2.80 -18.09 2.02
C ASN A 77 3.34 -18.04 3.46
N HIS A 78 3.25 -16.85 4.06
CA HIS A 78 3.91 -16.54 5.32
C HIS A 78 3.42 -17.40 6.49
N SER A 79 2.13 -17.72 6.56
CA SER A 79 1.58 -18.57 7.63
C SER A 79 2.21 -19.96 7.63
N ARG A 80 2.39 -20.55 6.43
CA ARG A 80 3.01 -21.87 6.30
C ARG A 80 4.52 -21.81 6.53
N ALA A 81 5.18 -20.78 6.03
CA ALA A 81 6.60 -20.55 6.26
C ALA A 81 6.90 -20.44 7.77
N ILE A 82 6.15 -19.61 8.50
CA ILE A 82 6.31 -19.43 9.96
C ILE A 82 6.17 -20.76 10.69
N LEU A 83 5.11 -21.53 10.42
CA LEU A 83 4.90 -22.83 11.07
C LEU A 83 6.10 -23.78 10.88
N LEU A 84 6.65 -23.85 9.66
CA LEU A 84 7.79 -24.71 9.36
C LEU A 84 9.08 -24.20 10.02
N TYR A 85 9.27 -22.89 10.12
CA TYR A 85 10.39 -22.33 10.90
C TYR A 85 10.24 -22.60 12.39
N GLU A 86 9.05 -22.48 12.97
CA GLU A 86 8.79 -22.83 14.36
C GLU A 86 9.11 -24.30 14.65
N MET A 87 8.71 -25.21 13.75
CA MET A 87 9.06 -26.64 13.84
C MET A 87 10.57 -26.85 13.75
N THR A 88 11.24 -26.17 12.82
CA THR A 88 12.70 -26.19 12.66
C THR A 88 13.40 -25.78 13.94
N LEU A 89 13.00 -24.64 14.51
CA LEU A 89 13.60 -24.03 15.68
C LEU A 89 13.26 -24.79 16.97
N GLY A 90 12.11 -25.46 17.02
CA GLY A 90 11.76 -26.39 18.09
C GLY A 90 12.65 -27.64 18.13
N LEU A 91 13.11 -28.10 16.96
CA LEU A 91 14.06 -29.22 16.86
C LEU A 91 15.52 -28.78 17.03
N ASN A 92 15.87 -27.61 16.52
CA ASN A 92 17.20 -27.02 16.65
C ASN A 92 17.12 -25.49 16.65
N SER A 93 17.24 -24.91 17.84
CA SER A 93 17.11 -23.46 18.08
C SER A 93 18.35 -22.64 17.69
N GLU A 94 19.48 -23.29 17.38
CA GLU A 94 20.76 -22.62 17.05
C GLU A 94 20.84 -22.19 15.56
N GLN A 95 19.75 -22.33 14.81
CA GLN A 95 19.70 -21.98 13.39
C GLN A 95 19.40 -20.50 13.18
N VAL A 96 20.46 -19.69 13.10
CA VAL A 96 20.37 -18.23 12.88
C VAL A 96 19.59 -17.87 11.61
N GLY A 97 19.83 -18.60 10.51
CA GLY A 97 19.13 -18.37 9.24
C GLY A 97 17.60 -18.55 9.37
N ALA A 98 17.14 -19.58 10.09
CA ALA A 98 15.72 -19.83 10.32
C ALA A 98 15.08 -18.71 11.15
N TRP A 99 15.75 -18.21 12.19
CA TRP A 99 15.29 -17.03 12.94
C TRP A 99 15.16 -15.79 12.04
N ILE A 100 16.13 -15.53 11.16
CA ILE A 100 16.09 -14.38 10.24
C ILE A 100 14.94 -14.53 9.24
N SER A 101 14.79 -15.69 8.59
CA SER A 101 13.71 -15.91 7.61
C SER A 101 12.31 -15.91 8.26
N MET A 102 12.18 -16.42 9.49
CA MET A 102 10.94 -16.31 10.26
C MET A 102 10.64 -14.86 10.63
N GLY A 103 11.64 -14.11 11.09
CA GLY A 103 11.50 -12.68 11.35
C GLY A 103 11.12 -11.88 10.10
N LEU A 104 11.69 -12.22 8.95
CA LEU A 104 11.31 -11.65 7.66
C LEU A 104 9.86 -11.96 7.31
N SER A 105 9.38 -13.19 7.57
CA SER A 105 7.97 -13.56 7.37
C SER A 105 7.03 -12.68 8.18
N HIS A 106 7.30 -12.49 9.48
CA HIS A 106 6.51 -11.59 10.33
C HIS A 106 6.60 -10.12 9.87
N PHE A 107 7.78 -9.67 9.44
CA PHE A 107 7.98 -8.33 8.90
C PHE A 107 7.14 -8.05 7.65
N MET A 108 6.97 -9.06 6.79
CA MET A 108 6.15 -8.99 5.56
C MET A 108 4.65 -8.98 5.86
N ILE A 109 4.20 -9.77 6.85
CA ILE A 109 2.80 -9.74 7.33
C ILE A 109 2.46 -8.39 7.99
N GLY A 110 3.47 -7.66 8.49
CA GLY A 110 3.27 -6.44 9.24
C GLY A 110 3.06 -6.68 10.73
N ASP A 111 3.61 -7.77 11.26
CA ASP A 111 3.71 -8.02 12.70
C ASP A 111 5.11 -7.60 13.20
N PRO A 112 5.30 -6.34 13.62
CA PRO A 112 6.61 -5.88 14.07
C PRO A 112 7.05 -6.52 15.38
N LYS A 113 6.13 -7.01 16.21
CA LYS A 113 6.47 -7.53 17.54
C LYS A 113 7.20 -8.86 17.41
N ASP A 114 6.63 -9.78 16.65
CA ASP A 114 7.21 -11.11 16.47
C ASP A 114 8.43 -11.05 15.55
N ALA A 115 8.44 -10.16 14.56
CA ALA A 115 9.63 -9.89 13.75
C ALA A 115 10.83 -9.43 14.61
N ILE A 116 10.63 -8.46 15.50
CA ILE A 116 11.68 -7.98 16.44
C ILE A 116 12.18 -9.13 17.32
N SER A 117 11.26 -9.96 17.83
CA SER A 117 11.62 -11.12 18.66
C SER A 117 12.53 -12.09 17.90
N CYS A 118 12.17 -12.45 16.66
CA CYS A 118 12.94 -13.36 15.83
C CYS A 118 14.35 -12.83 15.52
N PHE A 119 14.46 -11.55 15.11
CA PHE A 119 15.78 -10.95 14.86
C PHE A 119 16.60 -10.82 16.15
N GLY A 120 15.96 -10.57 17.29
CA GLY A 120 16.60 -10.60 18.60
C GLY A 120 17.18 -11.98 18.95
N SER A 121 16.44 -13.05 18.69
CA SER A 121 16.93 -14.43 18.85
C SER A 121 18.12 -14.73 17.94
N ALA A 122 18.08 -14.30 16.68
CA ALA A 122 19.21 -14.42 15.76
C ALA A 122 20.46 -13.70 16.30
N LEU A 123 20.30 -12.48 16.84
CA LEU A 123 21.39 -11.69 17.41
C LEU A 123 21.88 -12.20 18.77
N ALA A 124 21.07 -12.94 19.52
CA ALA A 124 21.51 -13.60 20.73
C ALA A 124 22.50 -14.74 20.43
N LEU A 125 22.36 -15.39 19.27
CA LEU A 125 23.27 -16.43 18.76
C LEU A 125 24.48 -15.82 18.05
N GLU A 126 24.25 -14.84 17.18
CA GLU A 126 25.27 -14.13 16.41
C GLU A 126 25.11 -12.59 16.55
N PRO A 127 25.74 -11.97 17.57
CA PRO A 127 25.57 -10.54 17.84
C PRO A 127 26.00 -9.59 16.72
N GLU A 128 26.89 -10.04 15.84
CA GLU A 128 27.43 -9.28 14.71
C GLU A 128 26.77 -9.66 13.37
N ASN A 129 25.64 -10.38 13.38
CA ASN A 129 24.93 -10.74 12.16
C ASN A 129 24.32 -9.48 11.50
N VAL A 130 24.95 -9.01 10.43
CA VAL A 130 24.60 -7.77 9.72
C VAL A 130 23.16 -7.82 9.20
N THR A 131 22.72 -8.96 8.65
CA THR A 131 21.38 -9.13 8.10
C THR A 131 20.31 -8.97 9.18
N ALA A 132 20.48 -9.62 10.33
CA ALA A 132 19.57 -9.50 11.46
C ALA A 132 19.53 -8.07 12.02
N LEU A 133 20.68 -7.38 12.14
CA LEU A 133 20.73 -5.98 12.56
C LEU A 133 19.96 -5.05 11.62
N VAL A 134 20.12 -5.24 10.30
CA VAL A 134 19.45 -4.42 9.29
C VAL A 134 17.93 -4.63 9.33
N TYR A 135 17.47 -5.88 9.37
CA TYR A 135 16.04 -6.16 9.40
C TYR A 135 15.38 -5.79 10.72
N LEU A 136 16.08 -5.94 11.85
CA LEU A 136 15.65 -5.41 13.14
C LEU A 136 15.46 -3.89 13.04
N ALA A 137 16.45 -3.16 12.53
CA ALA A 137 16.36 -1.72 12.38
C ALA A 137 15.20 -1.28 11.46
N MET A 138 15.01 -1.96 10.34
CA MET A 138 13.90 -1.69 9.41
C MET A 138 12.53 -1.93 10.07
N THR A 139 12.42 -2.94 10.93
CA THR A 139 11.20 -3.23 11.70
C THR A 139 10.94 -2.18 12.77
N GLN A 140 11.97 -1.77 13.50
CA GLN A 140 11.92 -0.67 14.47
C GLN A 140 11.52 0.66 13.83
N MET A 141 12.02 0.93 12.62
CA MET A 141 11.61 2.10 11.84
C MET A 141 10.12 2.10 11.52
N LYS A 142 9.54 0.97 11.11
CA LYS A 142 8.08 0.85 10.89
C LYS A 142 7.28 1.11 12.18
N LYS A 143 7.83 0.75 13.33
CA LYS A 143 7.21 0.99 14.65
C LYS A 143 7.41 2.42 15.17
N GLY A 144 8.27 3.22 14.54
CA GLY A 144 8.62 4.57 14.97
C GLY A 144 9.77 4.66 15.99
N GLU A 145 10.44 3.54 16.29
CA GLU A 145 11.60 3.44 17.19
C GLU A 145 12.88 3.87 16.44
N LEU A 146 12.97 5.17 16.15
CA LEU A 146 14.02 5.72 15.28
C LEU A 146 15.42 5.68 15.91
N ASP A 147 15.54 5.77 17.24
CA ASP A 147 16.85 5.79 17.89
C ASP A 147 17.52 4.42 17.90
N GLU A 148 16.76 3.37 18.22
CA GLU A 148 17.19 1.96 18.16
C GLU A 148 17.51 1.57 16.71
N CYS A 149 16.65 1.95 15.77
CA CYS A 149 16.90 1.75 14.34
C CYS A 149 18.26 2.33 13.93
N ASN A 150 18.54 3.58 14.31
CA ASN A 150 19.80 4.23 13.94
C ASN A 150 21.02 3.51 14.53
N LYS A 151 20.95 3.09 15.80
CA LYS A 151 22.02 2.34 16.49
C LYS A 151 22.32 1.02 15.79
N ASN A 152 21.28 0.24 15.45
CA ASN A 152 21.44 -1.04 14.77
C ASN A 152 22.00 -0.87 13.36
N LEU A 153 21.59 0.16 12.62
CA LEU A 153 22.18 0.50 11.32
C LEU A 153 23.64 0.96 11.42
N ASP A 154 24.00 1.73 12.44
CA ASP A 154 25.39 2.15 12.69
C ASP A 154 26.28 0.93 13.02
N MET A 155 25.77 -0.01 13.81
CA MET A 155 26.46 -1.26 14.11
C MET A 155 26.63 -2.12 12.85
N ALA A 156 25.57 -2.29 12.05
CA ALA A 156 25.62 -3.02 10.79
C ALA A 156 26.66 -2.43 9.83
N LEU A 157 26.68 -1.10 9.66
CA LEU A 157 27.63 -0.41 8.79
C LEU A 157 29.05 -0.33 9.35
N ARG A 158 29.23 -0.49 10.67
CA ARG A 158 30.55 -0.65 11.28
C ARG A 158 31.15 -2.01 10.96
N ILE A 159 30.33 -3.06 10.95
CA ILE A 159 30.73 -4.44 10.64
C ILE A 159 30.95 -4.60 9.13
N ASP A 160 29.96 -4.19 8.32
CA ASP A 160 30.04 -4.16 6.87
C ASP A 160 29.67 -2.77 6.31
N PRO A 161 30.67 -1.90 6.07
CA PRO A 161 30.45 -0.57 5.50
C PRO A 161 29.87 -0.55 4.09
N LYS A 162 29.92 -1.69 3.38
CA LYS A 162 29.46 -1.84 2.00
C LYS A 162 28.21 -2.70 1.91
N MET A 163 27.45 -2.91 2.99
CA MET A 163 26.16 -3.61 2.90
C MET A 163 25.10 -2.70 2.25
N PRO A 164 24.61 -2.97 1.02
CA PRO A 164 23.68 -2.07 0.32
C PRO A 164 22.37 -1.85 1.09
N ARG A 165 21.84 -2.90 1.72
CA ARG A 165 20.59 -2.86 2.50
C ARG A 165 20.72 -2.03 3.78
N ALA A 166 21.88 -2.01 4.41
CA ALA A 166 22.15 -1.15 5.56
C ALA A 166 22.23 0.33 5.14
N LEU A 167 22.87 0.62 4.01
CA LEU A 167 22.92 1.97 3.41
C LEU A 167 21.51 2.46 3.00
N LEU A 168 20.70 1.58 2.42
CA LEU A 168 19.26 1.83 2.16
C LEU A 168 18.51 2.14 3.46
N GLY A 169 18.73 1.35 4.51
CA GLY A 169 18.16 1.57 5.84
C GLY A 169 18.46 2.97 6.38
N LYS A 170 19.72 3.44 6.26
CA LYS A 170 20.09 4.82 6.62
C LYS A 170 19.37 5.86 5.76
N GLY A 171 19.28 5.62 4.45
CA GLY A 171 18.51 6.47 3.54
C GLY A 171 17.07 6.66 3.99
N ARG A 172 16.38 5.53 4.27
CA ARG A 172 14.99 5.54 4.76
C ARG A 172 14.85 6.19 6.14
N TYR A 173 15.80 5.97 7.03
CA TYR A 173 15.84 6.64 8.34
C TYR A 173 15.87 8.17 8.22
N PHE A 174 16.75 8.71 7.38
CA PHE A 174 16.82 10.17 7.18
C PHE A 174 15.58 10.72 6.47
N LYS A 175 14.99 9.95 5.54
CA LYS A 175 13.70 10.29 4.92
C LYS A 175 12.59 10.38 5.98
N ALA A 176 12.51 9.43 6.91
CA ALA A 176 11.54 9.44 8.01
C ALA A 176 11.73 10.62 8.97
N LYS A 177 12.98 11.08 9.17
CA LYS A 177 13.29 12.32 9.91
C LYS A 177 13.05 13.62 9.11
N GLY A 178 12.63 13.52 7.85
CA GLY A 178 12.43 14.67 6.96
C GLY A 178 13.72 15.27 6.38
N ASN A 179 14.89 14.67 6.65
CA ASN A 179 16.16 15.14 6.10
C ASN A 179 16.44 14.46 4.75
N LEU A 180 15.81 14.99 3.70
CA LEU A 180 15.86 14.42 2.36
C LEU A 180 17.25 14.48 1.71
N ASP A 181 18.07 15.49 2.03
CA ASP A 181 19.43 15.63 1.48
C ASP A 181 20.39 14.55 2.00
N LEU A 182 20.33 14.27 3.31
CA LEU A 182 21.09 13.16 3.88
C LEU A 182 20.57 11.81 3.37
N ALA A 183 19.25 11.67 3.22
CA ALA A 183 18.67 10.45 2.64
C ALA A 183 19.23 10.19 1.23
N VAL A 184 19.24 11.20 0.35
CA VAL A 184 19.86 11.11 -0.99
C VAL A 184 21.34 10.72 -0.91
N THR A 185 22.08 11.28 0.05
CA THR A 185 23.51 10.98 0.23
C THR A 185 23.75 9.50 0.55
N TRP A 186 22.97 8.94 1.49
CA TRP A 186 23.07 7.52 1.85
C TRP A 186 22.60 6.58 0.73
N LEU A 187 21.50 6.92 0.05
CA LEU A 187 21.01 6.14 -1.09
C LEU A 187 21.99 6.14 -2.26
N LYS A 188 22.65 7.27 -2.54
CA LYS A 188 23.72 7.32 -3.54
C LYS A 188 24.89 6.42 -3.18
N ARG A 189 25.25 6.29 -1.90
CA ARG A 189 26.27 5.32 -1.46
C ARG A 189 25.81 3.89 -1.72
N ALA A 190 24.56 3.55 -1.43
CA ALA A 190 24.01 2.22 -1.73
C ALA A 190 24.11 1.90 -3.23
N VAL A 191 23.73 2.84 -4.09
CA VAL A 191 23.80 2.71 -5.57
C VAL A 191 25.24 2.70 -6.10
N GLN A 192 26.19 3.33 -5.40
CA GLN A 192 27.62 3.27 -5.73
C GLN A 192 28.21 1.89 -5.44
N VAL A 193 27.79 1.27 -4.33
CA VAL A 193 28.23 -0.07 -3.94
C VAL A 193 27.62 -1.12 -4.86
N ASP A 194 26.30 -1.06 -5.05
CA ASP A 194 25.58 -1.93 -5.96
C ASP A 194 24.77 -1.09 -6.97
N PRO A 195 25.33 -0.92 -8.19
CA PRO A 195 24.66 -0.23 -9.27
C PRO A 195 23.30 -0.80 -9.70
N ALA A 196 23.00 -2.06 -9.42
CA ALA A 196 21.76 -2.72 -9.83
C ALA A 196 20.75 -2.83 -8.67
N PHE A 197 21.03 -2.24 -7.50
CA PHE A 197 20.18 -2.35 -6.33
C PHE A 197 18.88 -1.54 -6.46
N ILE A 198 17.86 -2.18 -7.04
CA ILE A 198 16.53 -1.61 -7.31
C ILE A 198 15.92 -0.91 -6.09
N PRO A 199 15.93 -1.48 -4.86
CA PRO A 199 15.37 -0.81 -3.69
C PRO A 199 15.93 0.58 -3.41
N ALA A 200 17.25 0.76 -3.54
CA ALA A 200 17.88 2.07 -3.33
C ALA A 200 17.59 3.04 -4.48
N LEU A 201 17.55 2.56 -5.73
CA LEU A 201 17.17 3.38 -6.88
C LEU A 201 15.71 3.85 -6.77
N MET A 202 14.79 2.96 -6.36
CA MET A 202 13.37 3.29 -6.17
C MET A 202 13.17 4.35 -5.08
N GLU A 203 13.81 4.19 -3.92
CA GLU A 203 13.77 5.22 -2.86
C GLU A 203 14.38 6.55 -3.32
N LEU A 204 15.49 6.50 -4.06
CA LEU A 204 16.15 7.70 -4.58
C LEU A 204 15.26 8.44 -5.59
N GLY A 205 14.60 7.71 -6.50
CA GLY A 205 13.63 8.26 -7.44
C GLY A 205 12.43 8.90 -6.73
N SER A 206 11.88 8.21 -5.71
CA SER A 206 10.80 8.72 -4.86
C SER A 206 11.19 10.03 -4.16
N ILE A 207 12.39 10.11 -3.57
CA ILE A 207 12.86 11.32 -2.90
C ILE A 207 13.09 12.46 -3.90
N HIS A 208 13.65 12.17 -5.08
CA HIS A 208 13.79 13.19 -6.12
C HIS A 208 12.43 13.73 -6.60
N LYS A 209 11.39 12.89 -6.66
CA LYS A 209 10.01 13.34 -6.91
C LYS A 209 9.53 14.29 -5.81
N ILE A 210 9.66 13.93 -4.53
CA ILE A 210 9.25 14.78 -3.39
C ILE A 210 9.97 16.14 -3.43
N LEU A 211 11.26 16.15 -3.78
CA LEU A 211 12.07 17.36 -3.94
C LEU A 211 11.76 18.14 -5.23
N LYS A 212 10.78 17.70 -6.04
CA LYS A 212 10.43 18.23 -7.37
C LYS A 212 11.60 18.28 -8.35
N GLN A 213 12.60 17.43 -8.13
CA GLN A 213 13.76 17.25 -9.00
C GLN A 213 13.41 16.21 -10.08
N TYR A 214 12.38 16.51 -10.87
CA TYR A 214 11.76 15.52 -11.75
C TYR A 214 12.71 14.89 -12.76
N ASP A 215 13.65 15.65 -13.32
CA ASP A 215 14.58 15.11 -14.32
C ASP A 215 15.55 14.08 -13.70
N LYS A 216 15.98 14.29 -12.45
CA LYS A 216 16.77 13.30 -11.70
C LYS A 216 15.93 12.08 -11.30
N ALA A 217 14.66 12.30 -10.95
CA ALA A 217 13.73 11.20 -10.67
C ALA A 217 13.57 10.32 -11.92
N ILE A 218 13.35 10.92 -13.09
CA ILE A 218 13.25 10.24 -14.38
C ILE A 218 14.54 9.47 -14.68
N GLU A 219 15.72 10.09 -14.54
CA GLU A 219 17.02 9.43 -14.78
C GLU A 219 17.18 8.15 -13.93
N VAL A 220 16.90 8.26 -12.62
CA VAL A 220 17.02 7.13 -11.68
C VAL A 220 15.98 6.05 -11.98
N LEU A 221 14.73 6.41 -12.28
CA LEU A 221 13.67 5.47 -12.61
C LEU A 221 13.89 4.79 -13.97
N THR A 222 14.45 5.50 -14.96
CA THR A 222 14.87 4.91 -16.23
C THR A 222 15.92 3.84 -16.01
N ARG A 223 16.85 4.04 -15.06
CA ARG A 223 17.82 3.02 -14.69
C ARG A 223 17.16 1.80 -14.05
N VAL A 224 16.17 1.98 -13.16
CA VAL A 224 15.37 0.85 -12.64
C VAL A 224 14.76 0.06 -13.79
N LEU A 225 14.09 0.74 -14.72
CA LEU A 225 13.44 0.11 -15.88
C LEU A 225 14.40 -0.51 -16.89
N SER A 226 15.70 -0.17 -16.83
CA SER A 226 16.73 -0.84 -17.63
C SER A 226 17.24 -2.14 -16.99
N ILE A 227 17.09 -2.27 -15.66
CA ILE A 227 17.44 -3.49 -14.92
C ILE A 227 16.24 -4.44 -14.91
N ASP A 228 15.05 -3.89 -14.63
CA ASP A 228 13.78 -4.61 -14.66
C ASP A 228 12.72 -3.75 -15.37
N ALA A 229 12.43 -4.10 -16.62
CA ALA A 229 11.46 -3.40 -17.46
C ALA A 229 10.00 -3.56 -16.99
N GLU A 230 9.73 -4.56 -16.15
CA GLU A 230 8.40 -4.88 -15.62
C GLU A 230 8.25 -4.46 -14.15
N GLN A 231 9.14 -3.62 -13.62
CA GLN A 231 9.00 -3.05 -12.28
C GLN A 231 7.82 -2.06 -12.24
N ALA A 232 6.62 -2.57 -11.90
CA ALA A 232 5.37 -1.82 -11.91
C ALA A 232 5.43 -0.53 -11.08
N ASP A 233 6.06 -0.57 -9.90
CA ASP A 233 6.15 0.60 -9.01
C ASP A 233 7.01 1.72 -9.62
N ALA A 234 8.03 1.38 -10.41
CA ALA A 234 8.87 2.34 -11.12
C ALA A 234 8.08 3.01 -12.26
N LEU A 235 7.28 2.23 -12.99
CA LEU A 235 6.36 2.73 -14.01
C LEU A 235 5.30 3.66 -13.40
N ALA A 236 4.67 3.26 -12.29
CA ALA A 236 3.70 4.09 -11.58
C ALA A 236 4.34 5.41 -11.08
N THR A 237 5.55 5.34 -10.51
CA THR A 237 6.28 6.54 -10.06
C THR A 237 6.66 7.46 -11.23
N MET A 238 7.01 6.90 -12.40
CA MET A 238 7.18 7.69 -13.63
C MET A 238 5.87 8.38 -14.03
N GLY A 239 4.75 7.66 -13.97
CA GLY A 239 3.41 8.19 -14.17
C GLY A 239 3.12 9.39 -13.28
N ASP A 240 3.38 9.27 -11.97
CA ASP A 240 3.25 10.36 -11.00
C ASP A 240 4.12 11.57 -11.40
N VAL A 241 5.40 11.34 -11.73
CA VAL A 241 6.34 12.41 -12.07
C VAL A 241 5.87 13.17 -13.32
N TYR A 242 5.42 12.48 -14.37
CA TYR A 242 4.90 13.14 -15.57
C TYR A 242 3.56 13.83 -15.32
N SER A 243 2.71 13.28 -14.46
CA SER A 243 1.47 13.91 -13.99
C SER A 243 1.75 15.25 -13.30
N GLU A 244 2.72 15.28 -12.37
CA GLU A 244 3.13 16.51 -11.68
C GLU A 244 3.83 17.52 -12.61
N LYS A 245 4.43 17.06 -13.72
CA LYS A 245 4.93 17.92 -14.82
C LYS A 245 3.83 18.37 -15.78
N ASN A 246 2.57 17.95 -15.57
CA ASN A 246 1.42 18.20 -16.44
C ASN A 246 1.57 17.61 -17.87
N ASP A 247 2.43 16.61 -18.05
CA ASP A 247 2.57 15.82 -19.28
C ASP A 247 1.65 14.60 -19.19
N LEU A 248 0.33 14.87 -19.36
CA LEU A 248 -0.71 13.85 -19.17
C LEU A 248 -0.56 12.67 -20.13
N GLU A 249 -0.04 12.88 -21.34
CA GLU A 249 0.15 11.81 -22.32
C GLU A 249 1.19 10.79 -21.87
N LYS A 250 2.35 11.26 -21.42
CA LYS A 250 3.37 10.36 -20.86
C LYS A 250 2.92 9.74 -19.54
N ALA A 251 2.23 10.50 -18.69
CA ALA A 251 1.69 9.97 -17.46
C ALA A 251 0.78 8.76 -17.75
N ILE A 252 -0.19 8.90 -18.66
CA ILE A 252 -1.08 7.81 -19.09
C ILE A 252 -0.28 6.65 -19.67
N TYR A 253 0.72 6.90 -20.53
CA TYR A 253 1.58 5.85 -21.09
C TYR A 253 2.27 4.99 -20.02
N TYR A 254 2.81 5.62 -18.97
CA TYR A 254 3.47 4.88 -17.89
C TYR A 254 2.48 4.12 -17.00
N TYR A 255 1.31 4.70 -16.72
CA TYR A 255 0.25 3.96 -16.02
C TYR A 255 -0.31 2.82 -16.85
N ASP A 256 -0.43 2.95 -18.18
CA ASP A 256 -0.84 1.87 -19.09
C ASP A 256 0.07 0.66 -18.95
N LYS A 257 1.38 0.89 -18.86
CA LYS A 257 2.35 -0.19 -18.59
C LYS A 257 2.19 -0.75 -17.18
N ALA A 258 2.06 0.11 -16.17
CA ALA A 258 1.93 -0.34 -14.77
C ALA A 258 0.69 -1.24 -14.57
N VAL A 259 -0.48 -0.83 -15.09
CA VAL A 259 -1.71 -1.63 -15.00
C VAL A 259 -1.68 -2.89 -15.86
N SER A 260 -0.84 -2.95 -16.89
CA SER A 260 -0.67 -4.20 -17.66
C SER A 260 0.08 -5.29 -16.90
N ILE A 261 0.84 -4.89 -15.87
CA ILE A 261 1.63 -5.78 -15.01
C ILE A 261 0.84 -6.09 -13.74
N LYS A 262 0.33 -5.06 -13.05
CA LYS A 262 -0.52 -5.16 -11.85
C LYS A 262 -1.94 -4.73 -12.18
N PHE A 263 -2.68 -5.57 -12.89
CA PHE A 263 -4.05 -5.25 -13.32
C PHE A 263 -5.08 -5.34 -12.19
N ASP A 264 -4.71 -5.99 -11.08
CA ASP A 264 -5.50 -6.19 -9.86
C ASP A 264 -5.25 -5.10 -8.80
N ASP A 265 -4.40 -4.11 -9.08
CA ASP A 265 -4.18 -2.96 -8.20
C ASP A 265 -5.19 -1.84 -8.53
N PRO A 266 -6.19 -1.57 -7.65
CA PRO A 266 -7.19 -0.55 -7.89
C PRO A 266 -6.61 0.87 -7.92
N GLU A 267 -5.53 1.14 -7.18
CA GLU A 267 -4.95 2.50 -7.09
C GLU A 267 -4.35 2.92 -8.43
N LEU A 268 -3.71 1.99 -9.16
CA LEU A 268 -3.16 2.28 -10.49
C LEU A 268 -4.26 2.65 -11.50
N TRP A 269 -5.40 1.94 -11.45
CA TRP A 269 -6.57 2.25 -12.27
C TRP A 269 -7.19 3.60 -11.90
N ILE A 270 -7.26 3.93 -10.61
CA ILE A 270 -7.74 5.22 -10.13
C ILE A 270 -6.86 6.35 -10.63
N LYS A 271 -5.52 6.25 -10.51
CA LYS A 271 -4.59 7.28 -11.03
C LYS A 271 -4.75 7.47 -12.53
N LYS A 272 -4.89 6.37 -13.28
CA LYS A 272 -5.16 6.44 -14.72
C LYS A 272 -6.50 7.13 -15.02
N GLY A 273 -7.56 6.79 -14.27
CA GLY A 273 -8.86 7.44 -14.38
C GLY A 273 -8.79 8.95 -14.11
N ASP A 274 -8.03 9.34 -13.08
CA ASP A 274 -7.80 10.74 -12.72
C ASP A 274 -7.11 11.53 -13.85
N LEU A 275 -6.14 10.93 -14.52
CA LEU A 275 -5.46 11.54 -15.67
C LEU A 275 -6.42 11.73 -16.85
N HIS A 276 -7.25 10.73 -17.15
CA HIS A 276 -8.28 10.84 -18.18
C HIS A 276 -9.34 11.88 -17.82
N ARG A 277 -9.73 11.97 -16.54
CA ARG A 277 -10.62 13.02 -16.03
C ARG A 277 -10.01 14.40 -16.20
N ALA A 278 -8.73 14.58 -15.86
CA ALA A 278 -8.00 15.84 -16.06
C ALA A 278 -7.91 16.24 -17.53
N ARG A 279 -7.77 15.25 -18.44
CA ARG A 279 -7.82 15.45 -19.90
C ARG A 279 -9.25 15.68 -20.44
N LYS A 280 -10.28 15.58 -19.59
CA LYS A 280 -11.71 15.63 -19.94
C LYS A 280 -12.16 14.51 -20.89
N THR A 281 -11.41 13.41 -20.95
CA THR A 281 -11.79 12.19 -21.65
C THR A 281 -12.58 11.31 -20.70
N TYR A 282 -13.82 11.73 -20.39
CA TYR A 282 -14.61 11.20 -19.28
C TYR A 282 -15.00 9.74 -19.46
N GLN A 283 -15.28 9.28 -20.68
CA GLN A 283 -15.56 7.86 -20.93
C GLN A 283 -14.37 6.98 -20.54
N GLN A 284 -13.16 7.35 -20.95
CA GLN A 284 -11.94 6.60 -20.60
C GLN A 284 -11.65 6.66 -19.10
N ALA A 285 -12.02 7.77 -18.42
CA ALA A 285 -11.92 7.86 -16.97
C ALA A 285 -12.87 6.87 -16.28
N SER A 286 -14.13 6.83 -16.72
CA SER A 286 -15.13 5.86 -16.26
C SER A 286 -14.68 4.41 -16.48
N ASP A 287 -14.18 4.09 -17.68
CA ASP A 287 -13.68 2.75 -18.00
C ASP A 287 -12.52 2.33 -17.07
N ALA A 288 -11.65 3.26 -16.71
CA ALA A 288 -10.55 3.01 -15.77
C ALA A 288 -11.07 2.82 -14.33
N TYR A 289 -11.97 3.67 -13.85
CA TYR A 289 -12.55 3.49 -12.52
C TYR A 289 -13.38 2.21 -12.39
N GLN A 290 -14.08 1.80 -13.45
CA GLN A 290 -14.80 0.52 -13.45
C GLN A 290 -13.83 -0.67 -13.33
N LYS A 291 -12.63 -0.58 -13.91
CA LYS A 291 -11.59 -1.59 -13.71
C LYS A 291 -11.04 -1.58 -12.28
N ALA A 292 -10.90 -0.40 -11.67
CA ALA A 292 -10.56 -0.30 -10.23
C ALA A 292 -11.63 -0.99 -9.36
N ILE A 293 -12.91 -0.72 -9.61
CA ILE A 293 -14.05 -1.35 -8.93
C ILE A 293 -14.05 -2.87 -9.12
N ASN A 294 -13.72 -3.36 -10.32
CA ASN A 294 -13.67 -4.79 -10.58
C ASN A 294 -12.47 -5.47 -9.89
N ALA A 295 -11.35 -4.74 -9.72
CA ALA A 295 -10.17 -5.22 -9.02
C ALA A 295 -10.42 -5.31 -7.51
N ASP A 296 -11.05 -4.30 -6.92
CA ASP A 296 -11.49 -4.28 -5.53
C ASP A 296 -12.88 -3.63 -5.40
N PRO A 297 -13.95 -4.43 -5.31
CA PRO A 297 -15.31 -3.93 -5.16
C PRO A 297 -15.57 -3.18 -3.85
N GLU A 298 -14.74 -3.37 -2.83
CA GLU A 298 -14.86 -2.69 -1.53
C GLU A 298 -14.10 -1.35 -1.52
N HIS A 299 -13.36 -1.03 -2.59
CA HIS A 299 -12.61 0.21 -2.72
C HIS A 299 -13.51 1.43 -2.98
N VAL A 300 -14.00 2.04 -1.90
CA VAL A 300 -14.95 3.17 -1.91
C VAL A 300 -14.52 4.29 -2.86
N GLU A 301 -13.24 4.67 -2.87
CA GLU A 301 -12.75 5.80 -3.67
C GLU A 301 -13.01 5.63 -5.18
N ALA A 302 -12.96 4.40 -5.69
CA ALA A 302 -13.21 4.11 -7.10
C ALA A 302 -14.68 4.40 -7.47
N TRP A 303 -15.62 3.99 -6.61
CA TRP A 303 -17.06 4.27 -6.77
C TRP A 303 -17.34 5.77 -6.75
N VAL A 304 -16.75 6.50 -5.81
CA VAL A 304 -16.93 7.95 -5.68
C VAL A 304 -16.39 8.69 -6.90
N ARG A 305 -15.18 8.36 -7.34
CA ARG A 305 -14.56 8.98 -8.52
C ARG A 305 -15.33 8.67 -9.80
N ASN A 306 -15.86 7.45 -9.94
CA ASN A 306 -16.69 7.10 -11.08
C ASN A 306 -18.04 7.85 -11.06
N GLY A 307 -18.70 7.93 -9.90
CA GLY A 307 -19.92 8.73 -9.72
C GLY A 307 -19.71 10.19 -10.10
N ALA A 308 -18.60 10.80 -9.67
CA ALA A 308 -18.25 12.17 -10.04
C ALA A 308 -18.03 12.34 -11.56
N VAL A 309 -17.43 11.35 -12.24
CA VAL A 309 -17.26 11.39 -13.70
C VAL A 309 -18.59 11.20 -14.43
N MET A 310 -19.50 10.35 -13.93
CA MET A 310 -20.85 10.22 -14.49
C MET A 310 -21.62 11.53 -14.43
N LEU A 311 -21.47 12.30 -13.36
CA LEU A 311 -22.04 13.66 -13.28
C LEU A 311 -21.46 14.61 -14.32
N LEU A 312 -20.14 14.55 -14.56
CA LEU A 312 -19.51 15.35 -15.63
C LEU A 312 -19.99 14.96 -17.03
N MET A 313 -20.50 13.73 -17.19
CA MET A 313 -21.15 13.25 -18.41
C MET A 313 -22.67 13.48 -18.43
N ASN A 314 -23.23 14.13 -17.39
CA ASN A 314 -24.65 14.39 -17.22
C ASN A 314 -25.51 13.11 -17.10
N ASP A 315 -24.92 12.02 -16.59
CA ASP A 315 -25.63 10.79 -16.24
C ASP A 315 -25.85 10.71 -14.72
N GLU A 316 -26.82 11.50 -14.26
CA GLU A 316 -27.17 11.62 -12.83
C GLU A 316 -27.70 10.30 -12.24
N LYS A 317 -28.32 9.44 -13.07
CA LYS A 317 -28.89 8.17 -12.60
C LYS A 317 -27.80 7.18 -12.26
N THR A 318 -26.84 6.96 -13.17
CA THR A 318 -25.71 6.06 -12.90
C THR A 318 -24.78 6.64 -11.83
N ALA A 319 -24.61 7.96 -11.80
CA ALA A 319 -23.88 8.62 -10.70
C ALA A 319 -24.51 8.31 -9.33
N LEU A 320 -25.84 8.41 -9.22
CA LEU A 320 -26.56 8.09 -8.00
C LEU A 320 -26.39 6.63 -7.58
N GLU A 321 -26.43 5.69 -8.53
CA GLU A 321 -26.18 4.26 -8.26
C GLU A 321 -24.78 4.03 -7.68
N TYR A 322 -23.75 4.64 -8.26
CA TYR A 322 -22.38 4.53 -7.74
C TYR A 322 -22.22 5.12 -6.34
N LEU A 323 -22.79 6.30 -6.08
CA LEU A 323 -22.73 6.91 -4.75
C LEU A 323 -23.56 6.16 -3.70
N ASN A 324 -24.65 5.50 -4.10
CA ASN A 324 -25.40 4.59 -3.22
C ASN A 324 -24.53 3.42 -2.76
N THR A 325 -23.81 2.77 -3.67
CA THR A 325 -22.88 1.68 -3.33
C THR A 325 -21.74 2.19 -2.44
N ALA A 326 -21.14 3.34 -2.79
CA ALA A 326 -20.08 3.94 -1.98
C ALA A 326 -20.52 4.22 -0.54
N LEU A 327 -21.74 4.74 -0.34
CA LEU A 327 -22.27 5.00 1.00
C LEU A 327 -22.70 3.71 1.71
N ALA A 328 -23.12 2.68 1.00
CA ALA A 328 -23.40 1.38 1.60
C ALA A 328 -22.13 0.71 2.15
N LEU A 329 -21.01 0.84 1.44
CA LEU A 329 -19.69 0.37 1.87
C LEU A 329 -19.13 1.20 3.03
N GLN A 330 -19.32 2.53 3.00
CA GLN A 330 -18.89 3.42 4.06
C GLN A 330 -20.02 4.37 4.50
N PRO A 331 -20.90 3.91 5.42
CA PRO A 331 -22.08 4.68 5.84
C PRO A 331 -21.77 6.03 6.48
N ASN A 332 -20.59 6.17 7.11
CA ASN A 332 -20.17 7.39 7.78
C ASN A 332 -19.16 8.18 6.93
N ASN A 333 -19.46 8.38 5.65
CA ASN A 333 -18.62 9.20 4.75
C ASN A 333 -19.33 10.51 4.39
N ALA A 334 -18.89 11.61 4.99
CA ALA A 334 -19.49 12.94 4.79
C ALA A 334 -19.42 13.41 3.33
N GLU A 335 -18.30 13.16 2.65
CA GLU A 335 -18.10 13.58 1.26
C GLU A 335 -19.06 12.82 0.33
N VAL A 336 -19.20 11.51 0.51
CA VAL A 336 -20.10 10.69 -0.32
C VAL A 336 -21.56 11.08 -0.09
N ALA A 337 -21.96 11.26 1.17
CA ALA A 337 -23.30 11.73 1.50
C ALA A 337 -23.56 13.11 0.88
N HIS A 338 -22.59 14.03 0.96
CA HIS A 338 -22.71 15.35 0.36
C HIS A 338 -22.88 15.29 -1.16
N GLN A 339 -22.01 14.56 -1.85
CA GLN A 339 -22.09 14.41 -3.32
C GLN A 339 -23.42 13.77 -3.73
N ARG A 340 -23.89 12.75 -3.00
CA ARG A 340 -25.18 12.11 -3.29
C ARG A 340 -26.35 13.05 -3.05
N GLY A 341 -26.31 13.84 -1.99
CA GLY A 341 -27.30 14.89 -1.70
C GLY A 341 -27.40 15.93 -2.82
N LEU A 342 -26.28 16.30 -3.46
CA LEU A 342 -26.29 17.21 -4.61
C LEU A 342 -27.01 16.62 -5.82
N ILE A 343 -26.82 15.33 -6.09
CA ILE A 343 -27.52 14.63 -7.19
C ILE A 343 -29.01 14.50 -6.87
N LEU A 344 -29.35 14.12 -5.63
CA LEU A 344 -30.75 14.02 -5.21
C LEU A 344 -31.45 15.38 -5.30
N TYR A 345 -30.73 16.47 -4.99
CA TYR A 345 -31.24 17.82 -5.19
C TYR A 345 -31.53 18.13 -6.67
N SER A 346 -30.62 17.81 -7.60
CA SER A 346 -30.86 18.03 -9.04
C SER A 346 -31.98 17.17 -9.61
N LEU A 347 -32.19 15.97 -9.04
CA LEU A 347 -33.30 15.08 -9.34
C LEU A 347 -34.61 15.44 -8.63
N GLU A 348 -34.69 16.58 -7.94
CA GLU A 348 -35.86 17.07 -7.18
C GLU A 348 -36.32 16.14 -6.02
N ARG A 349 -35.44 15.23 -5.56
CA ARG A 349 -35.66 14.32 -4.42
C ARG A 349 -35.25 14.97 -3.11
N HIS A 350 -35.94 16.06 -2.76
CA HIS A 350 -35.52 16.99 -1.71
C HIS A 350 -35.46 16.40 -0.29
N ASP A 351 -36.37 15.50 0.09
CA ASP A 351 -36.34 14.85 1.42
C ASP A 351 -35.12 13.92 1.59
N GLU A 352 -34.77 13.20 0.53
CA GLU A 352 -33.59 12.32 0.54
C GLU A 352 -32.30 13.13 0.50
N ALA A 353 -32.26 14.21 -0.29
CA ALA A 353 -31.16 15.16 -0.28
C ALA A 353 -30.94 15.78 1.11
N LEU A 354 -32.03 16.17 1.80
CA LEU A 354 -31.95 16.69 3.16
C LEU A 354 -31.35 15.65 4.13
N SER A 355 -31.78 14.40 4.03
CA SER A 355 -31.26 13.30 4.86
C SER A 355 -29.75 13.09 4.65
N ASP A 356 -29.29 13.22 3.42
CA ASP A 356 -27.87 13.13 3.07
C ASP A 356 -27.05 14.32 3.57
N PHE A 357 -27.58 15.54 3.50
CA PHE A 357 -26.91 16.70 4.09
C PHE A 357 -26.94 16.68 5.62
N ASP A 358 -27.98 16.12 6.24
CA ASP A 358 -28.02 15.83 7.68
C ASP A 358 -26.91 14.85 8.07
N LEU A 359 -26.76 13.75 7.32
CA LEU A 359 -25.68 12.78 7.52
C LEU A 359 -24.30 13.41 7.34
N ALA A 360 -24.07 14.13 6.24
CA ALA A 360 -22.79 14.78 5.96
C ALA A 360 -22.40 15.75 7.09
N PHE A 361 -23.35 16.57 7.55
CA PHE A 361 -23.12 17.47 8.69
C PHE A 361 -22.87 16.71 10.00
N SER A 362 -23.56 15.60 10.25
CA SER A 362 -23.37 14.83 11.48
C SER A 362 -21.97 14.20 11.58
N VAL A 363 -21.39 13.82 10.43
CA VAL A 363 -20.05 13.22 10.32
C VAL A 363 -18.96 14.29 10.30
N ASP A 364 -19.16 15.40 9.57
CA ASP A 364 -18.26 16.55 9.53
C ASP A 364 -18.98 17.87 9.86
N PRO A 365 -19.15 18.19 11.15
CA PRO A 365 -19.83 19.42 11.58
C PRO A 365 -19.06 20.70 11.25
N GLY A 366 -17.76 20.59 10.93
CA GLY A 366 -16.88 21.73 10.69
C GLY A 366 -17.01 22.31 9.29
N ASN A 367 -17.59 21.57 8.34
CA ASN A 367 -17.72 22.00 6.96
C ASN A 367 -19.03 22.79 6.73
N PRO A 368 -18.97 24.12 6.52
CA PRO A 368 -20.16 24.95 6.33
C PRO A 368 -20.97 24.61 5.08
N ILE A 369 -20.36 23.93 4.09
CA ILE A 369 -21.01 23.57 2.84
C ILE A 369 -22.17 22.59 3.08
N HIS A 370 -22.01 21.62 3.99
CA HIS A 370 -23.09 20.67 4.31
C HIS A 370 -24.31 21.40 4.87
N LEU A 371 -24.11 22.37 5.77
CA LEU A 371 -25.19 23.19 6.33
C LEU A 371 -25.80 24.14 5.30
N TYR A 372 -25.02 24.68 4.37
CA TYR A 372 -25.52 25.50 3.28
C TYR A 372 -26.58 24.75 2.47
N TYR A 373 -26.25 23.55 2.01
CA TYR A 373 -27.17 22.76 1.19
C TYR A 373 -28.32 22.17 2.00
N ARG A 374 -28.08 21.80 3.26
CA ARG A 374 -29.14 21.45 4.22
C ARG A 374 -30.16 22.59 4.37
N ALA A 375 -29.71 23.82 4.57
CA ALA A 375 -30.59 24.98 4.74
C ALA A 375 -31.38 25.28 3.47
N LEU A 376 -30.74 25.12 2.30
CA LEU A 376 -31.42 25.20 1.00
C LEU A 376 -32.54 24.16 0.87
N MET A 377 -32.31 22.91 1.27
CA MET A 377 -33.34 21.87 1.21
C MET A 377 -34.50 22.18 2.16
N LEU A 378 -34.21 22.69 3.36
CA LEU A 378 -35.23 23.08 4.33
C LEU A 378 -36.10 24.24 3.82
N GLU A 379 -35.53 25.23 3.11
CA GLU A 379 -36.31 26.29 2.46
C GLU A 379 -37.26 25.71 1.40
N ILE A 380 -36.76 24.82 0.54
CA ILE A 380 -37.56 24.21 -0.54
C ILE A 380 -38.72 23.39 0.04
N LEU A 381 -38.49 22.70 1.15
CA LEU A 381 -39.50 21.90 1.86
C LEU A 381 -40.44 22.75 2.74
N GLY A 382 -40.27 24.08 2.79
CA GLY A 382 -41.11 24.98 3.60
C GLY A 382 -40.86 24.91 5.11
N ARG A 383 -39.70 24.39 5.55
CA ARG A 383 -39.30 24.27 6.95
C ARG A 383 -38.54 25.51 7.44
N ASP A 384 -39.16 26.67 7.28
CA ASP A 384 -38.56 28.02 7.44
C ASP A 384 -37.84 28.25 8.77
N SER A 385 -38.44 27.79 9.89
CA SER A 385 -37.84 27.95 11.22
C SER A 385 -36.52 27.19 11.37
N GLU A 386 -36.43 26.00 10.77
CA GLU A 386 -35.23 25.18 10.78
C GLU A 386 -34.21 25.68 9.77
N ALA A 387 -34.66 26.07 8.58
CA ALA A 387 -33.83 26.69 7.55
C ALA A 387 -33.10 27.91 8.12
N LYS A 388 -33.83 28.83 8.77
CA LYS A 388 -33.26 30.04 9.38
C LYS A 388 -32.18 29.73 10.42
N ARG A 389 -32.42 28.78 11.32
CA ARG A 389 -31.42 28.35 12.32
C ARG A 389 -30.17 27.78 11.64
N THR A 390 -30.37 26.96 10.62
CA THR A 390 -29.28 26.34 9.85
C THR A 390 -28.45 27.38 9.11
N TRP A 391 -29.10 28.37 8.47
CA TRP A 391 -28.40 29.47 7.81
C TRP A 391 -27.54 30.31 8.75
N ILE A 392 -28.00 30.56 9.98
CA ILE A 392 -27.23 31.31 10.99
C ILE A 392 -25.94 30.56 11.33
N VAL A 393 -26.02 29.24 11.51
CA VAL A 393 -24.83 28.41 11.80
C VAL A 393 -23.90 28.35 10.59
N ALA A 394 -24.45 28.14 9.38
CA ALA A 394 -23.67 28.12 8.15
C ALA A 394 -22.95 29.46 7.91
N GLN A 395 -23.63 30.60 8.09
CA GLN A 395 -23.05 31.93 7.96
C GLN A 395 -21.84 32.10 8.88
N ARG A 396 -21.99 31.75 10.16
CA ARG A 396 -20.91 31.87 11.15
C ARG A 396 -19.70 31.04 10.76
N LEU A 397 -19.90 29.78 10.35
CA LEU A 397 -18.80 28.92 9.93
C LEU A 397 -18.11 29.44 8.66
N PHE A 398 -18.87 29.98 7.68
CA PHE A 398 -18.27 30.65 6.51
C PHE A 398 -17.44 31.88 6.89
N GLU A 399 -17.87 32.66 7.90
CA GLU A 399 -17.08 33.78 8.43
C GLU A 399 -15.78 33.30 9.10
N GLU A 400 -15.85 32.21 9.87
CA GLU A 400 -14.69 31.62 10.54
C GLU A 400 -13.63 31.12 9.55
N ILE A 401 -14.03 30.58 8.38
CA ILE A 401 -13.11 30.17 7.32
C ILE A 401 -12.75 31.29 6.32
N GLY A 402 -13.28 32.51 6.52
CA GLY A 402 -12.98 33.68 5.69
C GLY A 402 -13.71 33.76 4.34
N ASP A 403 -14.71 32.92 4.09
CA ASP A 403 -15.53 33.01 2.87
C ASP A 403 -16.63 34.07 3.03
N THR A 404 -16.24 35.32 2.79
CA THR A 404 -17.14 36.47 2.88
C THR A 404 -18.27 36.44 1.85
N SER A 405 -18.08 35.75 0.72
CA SER A 405 -19.10 35.67 -0.34
C SER A 405 -20.25 34.76 0.09
N LYS A 406 -19.92 33.54 0.53
CA LYS A 406 -20.94 32.60 1.01
C LYS A 406 -21.61 33.06 2.29
N SER A 407 -20.87 33.68 3.22
CA SER A 407 -21.48 34.31 4.40
C SER A 407 -22.51 35.39 4.01
N ALA A 408 -22.18 36.27 3.06
CA ALA A 408 -23.12 37.30 2.60
C ALA A 408 -24.38 36.70 1.96
N GLU A 409 -24.25 35.61 1.21
CA GLU A 409 -25.37 34.84 0.66
C GLU A 409 -26.27 34.28 1.76
N CYS A 410 -25.70 33.62 2.77
CA CYS A 410 -26.45 33.12 3.93
C CYS A 410 -27.20 34.26 4.63
N LYS A 411 -26.54 35.41 4.86
CA LYS A 411 -27.16 36.60 5.46
C LYS A 411 -28.33 37.14 4.64
N ALA A 412 -28.23 37.12 3.31
CA ALA A 412 -29.32 37.54 2.43
C ALA A 412 -30.51 36.58 2.53
N ARG A 413 -30.28 35.26 2.58
CA ARG A 413 -31.32 34.25 2.75
C ARG A 413 -32.02 34.35 4.12
N ILE A 414 -31.27 34.53 5.21
CA ILE A 414 -31.84 34.75 6.56
C ILE A 414 -32.85 35.90 6.57
N LYS A 415 -32.58 36.98 5.83
CA LYS A 415 -33.48 38.14 5.73
C LYS A 415 -34.74 37.86 4.91
N ARG A 416 -34.72 36.91 3.97
CA ARG A 416 -35.87 36.57 3.11
C ARG A 416 -36.88 35.66 3.80
N ILE A 417 -36.46 34.92 4.83
CA ILE A 417 -37.31 34.05 5.65
C ILE A 417 -38.04 34.86 6.78
N LEU A 418 -37.88 36.19 6.80
CA LEU A 418 -38.64 37.12 7.65
C LEU A 418 -39.92 37.55 6.94
#